data_AF-A0A655AR65-F1
#
_entry.id   AF-A0A655AR65-F1
#
_cell.length_a   1.000
_cell.length_b   1.000
_cell.length_c   1.000
_cell.angle_alpha   90.00
_cell.angle_beta   90.00
_cell.angle_gamma   90.00
#
_symmetry.space_group_name_H-M   'P 1'
#
loop_
_entity.id
_entity.type
_entity.pdbx_description
1 polymer ?
#
loop_
_entity_poly.entity_id
_entity_poly.type
_entity_poly.pdbx_seq_one_letter_code
_entity_poly.pdbx_strand_id
1 'polypeptide(L)' 'MLRRVRAGEDVTITVSGRPVAVLTPVRPRRRRWLSKTEFLSRLRGAQADPGLRNDLAVLAGDTTEDLGPIR' A
#
# COMPACT_ATOMS: atom_id res chain seq x y z
N MET A 1 23.09 -16.83 -8.05
CA MET A 1 21.70 -17.08 -7.60
C MET A 1 20.96 -15.78 -7.27
N LEU A 2 21.36 -15.01 -6.25
CA LEU A 2 20.64 -13.80 -5.82
C LEU A 2 20.40 -12.73 -6.91
N ARG A 3 21.32 -12.59 -7.88
CA ARG A 3 21.12 -11.71 -9.05
C ARG A 3 19.90 -12.10 -9.90
N ARG A 4 19.65 -13.41 -10.08
CA ARG A 4 18.50 -13.93 -10.82
C ARG A 4 17.19 -13.68 -10.08
N VAL A 5 17.19 -13.95 -8.77
CA VAL A 5 16.05 -13.63 -7.89
C VAL A 5 15.75 -12.13 -7.94
N ARG A 6 16.76 -11.27 -7.81
CA ARG A 6 16.59 -9.82 -7.92
C ARG A 6 16.03 -9.38 -9.28
N ALA A 7 16.35 -10.10 -10.36
CA ALA A 7 15.80 -9.86 -11.69
C ALA A 7 14.34 -10.35 -11.85
N GLY A 8 13.78 -11.02 -10.84
CA GLY A 8 12.38 -11.37 -10.77
C GLY A 8 12.08 -12.86 -10.77
N GLU A 9 13.10 -13.70 -10.88
CA GLU A 9 13.00 -15.17 -10.99
C GLU A 9 12.75 -15.84 -9.63
N ASP A 10 11.84 -16.81 -9.59
CA ASP A 10 11.65 -17.66 -8.40
C ASP A 10 12.64 -18.85 -8.47
N VAL A 11 13.38 -19.10 -7.40
CA VAL A 11 14.40 -20.17 -7.35
C VAL A 11 14.07 -21.17 -6.26
N THR A 12 13.90 -22.44 -6.62
CA THR A 12 13.71 -23.55 -5.68
C THR A 12 15.03 -23.98 -5.05
N ILE A 13 15.06 -24.04 -3.72
CA ILE A 13 16.18 -24.56 -2.94
C ILE A 13 15.90 -26.03 -2.61
N THR A 14 16.86 -26.91 -2.92
CA THR A 14 16.75 -28.35 -2.69
C THR A 14 17.84 -28.86 -1.74
N VAL A 15 17.52 -29.86 -0.92
CA VAL A 15 18.48 -30.67 -0.16
C VAL A 15 18.34 -32.12 -0.60
N SER A 16 19.43 -32.74 -1.04
CA SER A 16 19.44 -34.11 -1.59
C SER A 16 18.39 -34.33 -2.69
N GLY A 17 18.24 -33.35 -3.59
CA GLY A 17 17.28 -33.39 -4.69
C GLY A 17 15.82 -33.14 -4.30
N ARG A 18 15.52 -32.95 -3.01
CA ARG A 18 14.17 -32.68 -2.51
C ARG A 18 13.97 -31.17 -2.28
N PRO A 19 12.92 -30.55 -2.82
CA PRO A 19 12.59 -29.15 -2.56
C PRO A 19 12.33 -28.91 -1.07
N VAL A 20 12.95 -27.86 -0.51
CA VAL A 20 12.77 -27.48 0.90
C VAL A 20 12.32 -26.03 1.07
N ALA A 21 12.59 -25.16 0.09
CA ALA A 21 12.18 -23.76 0.12
C ALA A 21 12.12 -23.16 -1.29
N VAL A 22 11.45 -22.01 -1.41
CA VAL A 22 11.49 -21.17 -2.61
C VAL A 22 11.99 -19.79 -2.20
N LEU A 23 13.02 -19.30 -2.90
CA LEU A 23 13.50 -17.93 -2.76
C LEU A 23 12.87 -17.07 -3.85
N THR A 24 12.06 -16.10 -3.44
CA THR A 24 11.36 -15.17 -4.33
C THR A 24 11.89 -13.73 -4.15
N PRO A 25 11.81 -12.89 -5.18
CA PRO A 25 12.08 -11.46 -5.07
C PRO A 25 11.10 -10.79 -4.10
N VAL A 26 11.64 -9.94 -3.23
CA VAL A 26 10.82 -8.98 -2.48
C VAL A 26 10.24 -7.98 -3.48
N ARG A 27 8.94 -8.09 -3.75
CA ARG A 27 8.23 -7.14 -4.60
C ARG A 27 8.10 -5.82 -3.82
N PRO A 28 8.63 -4.68 -4.32
CA PRO A 28 8.36 -3.41 -3.69
C PRO A 28 6.84 -3.22 -3.66
N ARG A 29 6.30 -2.87 -2.49
CA ARG A 29 4.86 -2.61 -2.32
C ARG A 29 4.54 -1.28 -3.01
N ARG A 30 4.54 -1.28 -4.35
CA ARG A 30 4.10 -0.13 -5.13
C ARG A 30 2.62 0.07 -4.82
N ARG A 31 2.28 1.28 -4.37
CA ARG A 31 0.88 1.71 -4.28
C ARG A 31 0.30 1.57 -5.69
N ARG A 32 -0.66 0.68 -5.84
CA ARG A 32 -1.37 0.42 -7.10
C ARG A 32 -2.77 0.99 -6.98
N TRP A 33 -3.32 1.45 -8.10
CA TRP A 33 -4.72 1.82 -8.18
C TRP A 33 -5.59 0.61 -7.83
N LEU A 34 -6.64 0.84 -7.04
CA LEU A 34 -7.60 -0.19 -6.66
C LEU A 34 -8.81 -0.10 -7.57
N SER A 35 -9.34 -1.25 -7.98
CA SER A 35 -10.69 -1.27 -8.57
C SER A 35 -11.72 -0.84 -7.52
N LYS A 36 -12.89 -0.39 -7.97
CA LYS A 36 -14.01 -0.05 -7.09
C LYS A 36 -14.32 -1.18 -6.09
N THR A 37 -14.36 -2.42 -6.57
CA THR A 37 -14.67 -3.60 -5.74
C THR A 37 -13.58 -3.86 -4.71
N GLU A 38 -12.31 -3.79 -5.10
CA GLU A 38 -11.18 -4.00 -4.16
C GLU A 38 -11.14 -2.89 -3.10
N PHE A 39 -11.42 -1.64 -3.48
CA PHE A 39 -11.51 -0.52 -2.56
C PHE A 39 -12.64 -0.71 -1.54
N LEU A 40 -13.87 -0.99 -1.99
CA LEU A 40 -15.02 -1.18 -1.11
C LEU A 40 -14.83 -2.37 -0.16
N SER A 41 -14.22 -3.46 -0.64
CA SER A 41 -13.91 -4.62 0.21
C SER A 41 -12.97 -4.26 1.37
N ARG A 42 -12.01 -3.35 1.15
CA ARG A 42 -11.08 -2.90 2.20
C ARG A 42 -11.73 -1.86 3.13
N LEU A 43 -12.48 -0.92 2.58
CA LEU A 43 -13.08 0.18 3.33
C LEU A 43 -14.10 -0.32 4.37
N ARG A 44 -14.88 -1.37 4.05
CA ARG A 44 -15.94 -1.90 4.94
C ARG A 44 -15.46 -2.27 6.35
N GLY A 45 -14.20 -2.70 6.50
CA GLY A 45 -13.64 -3.08 7.80
C GLY A 45 -12.69 -2.05 8.42
N ALA A 46 -12.50 -0.91 7.76
CA ALA A 46 -11.48 0.08 8.13
C ALA A 46 -11.99 1.53 8.02
N GLN A 47 -13.31 1.73 8.02
CA GLN A 47 -13.88 3.07 8.03
C GLN A 47 -13.63 3.73 9.39
N ALA A 48 -13.15 4.97 9.36
CA ALA A 48 -12.99 5.78 10.56
C ALA A 48 -14.35 6.08 11.21
N ASP A 49 -14.32 6.40 12.50
CA ASP A 49 -15.50 6.83 13.23
C ASP A 49 -16.00 8.20 12.72
N PRO A 50 -17.26 8.56 13.00
CA PRO A 50 -17.82 9.83 12.56
C PRO A 50 -17.14 11.07 13.14
N GLY A 51 -16.49 10.96 14.30
CA GLY A 51 -15.84 12.04 15.03
C GLY A 51 -14.61 12.59 14.32
N LEU A 52 -13.93 11.75 13.51
CA LEU A 52 -12.80 12.18 12.67
C LEU A 52 -13.13 13.38 11.78
N ARG A 53 -14.40 13.61 11.41
CA ARG A 53 -14.80 14.81 10.67
C ARG A 53 -14.51 16.10 11.45
N ASN A 54 -14.78 16.10 12.75
CA ASN A 54 -14.54 17.25 13.61
C ASN A 54 -13.03 17.47 13.79
N ASP A 55 -12.28 16.39 14.00
CA ASP A 55 -10.82 16.45 14.13
C ASP A 55 -10.19 17.03 12.86
N LEU A 56 -10.64 16.59 11.68
CA LEU A 56 -10.15 17.13 10.41
C LEU A 56 -10.54 18.59 10.20
N ALA A 57 -11.71 19.03 10.65
CA ALA A 57 -12.09 20.44 10.60
C ALA A 57 -11.16 21.32 11.46
N VAL A 58 -10.71 20.81 12.61
CA VAL A 58 -9.75 21.52 13.46
C VAL A 58 -8.33 21.49 12.89
N LEU A 59 -7.90 20.35 12.33
CA LEU A 59 -6.51 20.13 11.92
C LEU A 59 -6.20 20.59 10.50
N ALA A 60 -7.19 20.58 9.62
CA ALA A 60 -7.02 20.82 8.18
C ALA A 60 -8.32 21.36 7.54
N GLY A 61 -9.12 22.10 8.30
CA GLY A 61 -10.39 22.67 7.84
C GLY A 61 -10.26 24.00 7.11
N ASP A 62 -9.08 24.59 7.10
CA ASP A 62 -8.82 25.85 6.39
C ASP A 62 -9.13 25.70 4.90
N THR A 63 -9.71 26.76 4.33
CA THR A 63 -10.13 26.81 2.94
C THR A 63 -9.28 27.80 2.16
N THR A 64 -9.45 27.81 0.83
CA THR A 64 -8.77 28.80 -0.01
C THR A 64 -9.22 30.24 0.28
N GLU A 65 -10.38 30.43 0.91
CA GLU A 65 -10.89 31.76 1.31
C GLU A 65 -10.04 32.35 2.45
N ASP A 66 -9.42 31.50 3.27
CA ASP A 66 -8.57 31.89 4.41
C ASP A 66 -7.16 32.33 3.96
N LEU A 67 -6.78 32.11 2.70
CA LEU A 67 -5.45 32.42 2.17
C LEU A 67 -5.26 33.93 1.86
N GLY A 68 -6.34 34.72 1.82
CA GLY A 68 -6.28 36.13 1.45
C GLY A 68 -5.84 36.37 -0.01
N PRO A 69 -5.69 37.63 -0.43
CA PRO A 69 -5.32 37.97 -1.81
C PRO A 69 -3.86 37.60 -2.10
N ILE A 70 -3.63 37.01 -3.28
CA ILE A 70 -2.30 36.76 -3.82
C ILE A 70 -1.68 38.12 -4.20
N ARG A 71 -0.51 38.44 -3.65
CA ARG A 71 0.28 39.64 -3.99
C ARG A 71 1.33 39.32 -5.05
#